data_AF-A0A2E4EJ17-F1
#
_entry.id   AF-A0A2E4EJ17-F1
#
_cell.length_a   1.000
_cell.length_b   1.000
_cell.length_c   1.000
_cell.angle_alpha   90.00
_cell.angle_beta   90.00
_cell.angle_gamma   90.00
#
_symmetry.space_group_name_H-M   'P 1'
#
loop_
_entity.id
_entity.type
_entity.pdbx_description
1 polymer ?
#
loop_
_entity_poly.entity_id
_entity_poly.type
_entity_poly.pdbx_seq_one_letter_code
_entity_poly.pdbx_strand_id
1 'polypeptide(L)'
;MDLSKQKSEPIKTILVISLGMLFIYIVTDWRWALMTSFIVGALGLVSGYLAKKIDFLWMKLAWLLSLIVPNILLSVIFYLFLTPIAFLSRAFGDKNPLSLKNTKDSLFKESNKEFDKASFEKPW
;
A
#
# COMPACT_ATOMS: atom_id res chain seq x y z
N MET A 1 -7.45 4.93 30.16
CA MET A 1 -7.17 5.22 28.74
C MET A 1 -7.30 3.91 27.99
N ASP A 2 -8.54 3.50 27.76
CA ASP A 2 -8.88 2.23 27.13
C ASP A 2 -8.68 2.36 25.62
N LEU A 3 -7.51 1.92 25.15
CA LEU A 3 -7.34 1.55 23.75
C LEU A 3 -8.35 0.44 23.48
N SER A 4 -9.37 0.75 22.69
CA SER A 4 -10.34 -0.20 22.17
C SER A 4 -9.58 -1.37 21.51
N LYS A 5 -9.37 -2.44 22.28
CA LYS A 5 -8.85 -3.70 21.75
C LYS A 5 -9.83 -4.13 20.68
N GLN A 6 -9.42 -3.98 19.42
CA GLN A 6 -10.08 -4.59 18.29
C GLN A 6 -10.31 -6.05 18.66
N LYS A 7 -11.57 -6.40 18.92
CA LYS A 7 -11.92 -7.73 19.42
C LYS A 7 -11.92 -8.63 18.19
N SER A 8 -10.75 -9.20 17.87
CA SER A 8 -10.71 -10.32 16.92
C SER A 8 -11.63 -11.39 17.49
N GLU A 9 -12.60 -11.81 16.70
CA GLU A 9 -13.44 -12.95 17.05
C GLU A 9 -12.74 -14.20 16.52
N PRO A 10 -12.18 -15.06 17.40
CA PRO A 10 -11.37 -16.19 16.94
C PRO A 10 -12.15 -17.13 16.01
N ILE A 11 -13.47 -17.21 16.20
CA ILE A 11 -14.38 -17.99 15.36
C ILE A 11 -14.46 -17.43 13.94
N LYS A 12 -14.57 -16.10 13.78
CA LYS A 12 -14.57 -15.46 12.46
C LYS A 12 -13.25 -15.67 11.74
N THR A 13 -12.12 -15.55 12.44
CA THR A 13 -10.79 -15.78 11.87
C THR A 13 -10.64 -17.21 11.35
N ILE A 14 -11.06 -18.21 12.12
CA ILE A 14 -11.01 -19.61 11.69
C ILE A 14 -11.91 -19.87 10.50
N LEU A 15 -13.12 -19.27 10.49
CA LEU A 15 -14.02 -19.39 9.35
C LEU A 15 -13.40 -18.78 8.08
N VAL A 16 -12.75 -17.62 8.19
CA VAL A 16 -12.04 -16.99 7.08
C VAL A 16 -10.88 -17.86 6.58
N ILE A 17 -10.09 -18.45 7.49
CA ILE A 17 -9.00 -19.36 7.12
C ILE A 17 -9.54 -20.61 6.41
N SER A 18 -10.60 -21.23 6.96
CA SER A 18 -11.24 -22.41 6.37
C SER A 18 -11.83 -22.09 5.00
N LEU A 19 -12.51 -20.96 4.86
CA LEU A 19 -13.09 -20.51 3.59
C LEU A 19 -12.01 -20.22 2.54
N GLY A 20 -10.93 -19.55 2.94
CA GLY A 20 -9.79 -19.28 2.05
C GLY A 20 -9.11 -20.56 1.55
N MET A 21 -8.86 -21.51 2.45
CA MET A 21 -8.29 -22.82 2.08
C MET A 21 -9.22 -23.63 1.18
N LEU A 22 -10.54 -23.55 1.41
CA LEU A 22 -11.53 -24.20 0.55
C LEU A 22 -11.56 -23.56 -0.85
N PHE A 23 -11.50 -22.23 -0.93
CA PHE A 23 -11.41 -21.52 -2.21
C PHE A 23 -10.16 -21.93 -2.99
N ILE A 24 -9.01 -22.07 -2.32
CA ILE A 24 -7.77 -22.57 -2.93
C ILE A 24 -7.96 -24.00 -3.45
N TYR A 25 -8.66 -24.87 -2.71
CA TYR A 25 -8.99 -26.22 -3.19
C TYR A 25 -9.82 -26.18 -4.49
N ILE A 26 -10.83 -25.31 -4.58
CA ILE A 26 -11.67 -25.20 -5.78
C ILE A 26 -10.85 -24.78 -7.01
N VAL A 27 -9.86 -23.89 -6.83
CA VAL A 27 -9.04 -23.39 -7.96
C VAL A 27 -7.93 -24.36 -8.34
N THR A 28 -7.30 -25.02 -7.37
CA THR A 28 -6.04 -25.75 -7.57
C THR A 28 -6.18 -27.28 -7.44
N ASP A 29 -7.33 -27.79 -6.98
CA ASP A 29 -7.65 -29.22 -6.73
C ASP A 29 -6.64 -29.93 -5.80
N TRP A 30 -5.99 -29.16 -4.93
CA TRP A 30 -4.99 -29.68 -4.00
C TRP A 30 -5.66 -30.32 -2.79
N ARG A 31 -5.69 -31.66 -2.76
CA ARG A 31 -6.27 -32.46 -1.66
C ARG A 31 -5.80 -32.04 -0.27
N TRP A 32 -4.56 -31.56 -0.14
CA TRP A 32 -4.02 -31.06 1.13
C TRP A 32 -4.77 -29.82 1.65
N ALA A 33 -5.22 -28.92 0.78
CA ALA A 33 -5.96 -27.70 1.16
C ALA A 33 -7.35 -28.03 1.73
N LEU A 34 -7.99 -29.08 1.22
CA LEU A 34 -9.25 -29.57 1.75
C LEU A 34 -9.07 -30.13 3.17
N MET A 35 -8.05 -30.96 3.37
CA MET A 35 -7.76 -31.59 4.67
C MET A 35 -7.40 -30.54 5.73
N THR A 36 -6.59 -29.53 5.38
CA THR A 36 -6.25 -28.44 6.30
C THR A 36 -7.47 -27.57 6.63
N SER A 37 -8.32 -27.25 5.65
CA SER A 37 -9.56 -26.50 5.89
C SER A 37 -10.48 -27.22 6.87
N PHE A 38 -10.69 -28.52 6.68
CA PHE A 38 -11.54 -29.33 7.54
C PHE A 38 -10.97 -29.42 8.96
N ILE A 39 -9.67 -29.69 9.11
CA ILE A 39 -9.01 -29.78 10.42
C ILE A 39 -9.08 -28.44 11.15
N VAL A 40 -8.73 -27.33 10.49
CA VAL A 40 -8.72 -26.01 11.11
C VAL A 40 -10.13 -25.57 11.50
N GLY A 41 -11.12 -25.81 10.64
CA GLY A 41 -12.53 -25.54 10.94
C GLY A 41 -13.06 -26.37 12.11
N ALA A 42 -12.81 -27.67 12.11
CA ALA A 42 -13.22 -28.58 13.18
C ALA A 42 -12.57 -28.21 14.53
N LEU A 43 -11.26 -27.96 14.54
CA LEU A 43 -10.53 -27.55 15.74
C LEU A 43 -11.05 -26.24 16.33
N GLY A 44 -11.46 -25.30 15.48
CA GLY A 44 -12.05 -24.04 15.94
C GLY A 44 -13.44 -24.18 16.56
N LEU A 45 -14.23 -25.15 16.10
CA LEU A 45 -15.54 -25.46 16.68
C LEU A 45 -15.43 -26.23 18.01
N VAL A 46 -14.46 -27.14 18.12
CA VAL A 46 -14.31 -28.01 19.29
C VAL A 46 -13.75 -27.26 20.51
N SER A 47 -12.85 -26.29 20.31
CA SER A 47 -12.20 -25.60 21.42
C SER A 47 -11.93 -24.12 21.16
N GLY A 48 -12.59 -23.26 21.94
CA GLY A 48 -12.33 -21.82 21.96
C GLY A 48 -10.91 -21.46 22.39
N TYR A 49 -10.18 -22.36 23.07
CA TYR A 49 -8.77 -22.14 23.42
C TYR A 49 -7.85 -22.33 22.20
N LEU A 50 -8.04 -23.39 21.41
CA LEU A 50 -7.31 -23.58 20.15
C LEU A 50 -7.61 -22.46 19.17
N ALA A 51 -8.89 -22.06 19.10
CA ALA A 51 -9.33 -20.94 18.27
C ALA A 51 -8.52 -19.66 18.54
N LYS A 52 -8.32 -19.31 19.82
CA LYS A 52 -7.52 -18.15 20.23
C LYS A 52 -6.05 -18.27 19.84
N LYS A 53 -5.45 -19.46 19.93
CA LYS A 53 -4.05 -19.68 19.50
C LYS A 53 -3.89 -19.52 17.99
N ILE A 54 -4.81 -20.08 17.21
CA ILE A 54 -4.82 -19.96 15.75
C ILE A 54 -5.01 -18.49 15.36
N ASP A 55 -5.98 -17.80 15.97
CA ASP A 55 -6.20 -16.37 15.77
C ASP A 55 -4.94 -15.55 16.09
N PHE A 56 -4.28 -15.81 17.22
CA PHE A 56 -3.04 -15.12 17.58
C PHE A 56 -1.92 -15.33 16.55
N LEU A 57 -1.73 -16.56 16.08
CA LEU A 57 -0.72 -16.87 15.06
C LEU A 57 -1.06 -16.20 13.72
N TRP A 58 -2.34 -16.23 13.35
CA TRP A 58 -2.86 -15.59 12.14
C TRP A 58 -2.67 -14.06 12.20
N MET A 59 -2.97 -13.43 13.33
CA MET A 59 -2.79 -12.00 13.51
C MET A 59 -1.32 -11.59 13.47
N LYS A 60 -0.39 -12.43 13.97
CA LYS A 60 1.05 -12.20 13.79
C LYS A 60 1.46 -12.24 12.31
N LEU A 61 0.94 -13.19 11.55
CA LEU A 61 1.16 -13.26 10.11
C LEU A 61 0.62 -12.01 9.40
N ALA A 62 -0.61 -11.61 9.72
CA ALA A 62 -1.24 -10.41 9.18
C ALA A 62 -0.45 -9.14 9.51
N TRP A 63 0.10 -9.03 10.72
CA TRP A 63 0.98 -7.92 11.09
C TRP A 63 2.26 -7.88 10.26
N LEU A 64 2.91 -9.02 10.05
CA LEU A 64 4.10 -9.11 9.21
C LEU A 64 3.79 -8.71 7.76
N LEU A 65 2.68 -9.21 7.22
CA LEU A 65 2.19 -8.82 5.89
C LEU A 65 1.89 -7.33 5.83
N SER A 66 1.30 -6.75 6.87
CA SER A 66 1.00 -5.32 6.95
C SER A 66 2.24 -4.43 6.94
N LEU A 67 3.42 -4.94 7.27
CA LEU A 67 4.69 -4.20 7.14
C LEU A 67 5.23 -4.27 5.71
N ILE A 68 5.00 -5.38 5.03
CA ILE A 68 5.57 -5.65 3.71
C ILE A 68 4.69 -5.07 2.60
N VAL A 69 3.37 -5.26 2.70
CA VAL A 69 2.37 -4.88 1.68
C VAL A 69 2.40 -3.40 1.33
N PRO A 70 2.47 -2.44 2.29
CA PRO A 70 2.52 -1.01 1.95
C PRO A 70 3.74 -0.65 1.11
N ASN A 71 4.90 -1.24 1.41
CA ASN A 71 6.13 -0.99 0.66
C ASN A 71 6.03 -1.55 -0.77
N ILE A 72 5.47 -2.75 -0.92
CA ILE A 72 5.23 -3.35 -2.24
C ILE A 72 4.24 -2.48 -3.03
N LEU A 73 3.11 -2.12 -2.42
CA LEU A 73 2.08 -1.31 -3.07
C LEU A 73 2.63 0.05 -3.50
N LEU A 74 3.36 0.74 -2.61
CA LEU A 74 3.99 2.02 -2.92
C LEU A 74 5.00 1.88 -4.06
N SER A 75 5.81 0.83 -4.04
CA SER A 75 6.79 0.55 -5.11
C SER A 75 6.09 0.30 -6.44
N VAL A 76 5.03 -0.50 -6.46
CA VAL A 76 4.24 -0.77 -7.67
C VAL A 76 3.64 0.52 -8.22
N ILE A 77 3.02 1.34 -7.37
CA ILE A 77 2.45 2.63 -7.78
C ILE A 77 3.55 3.57 -8.32
N PHE A 78 4.69 3.63 -7.64
CA PHE A 78 5.81 4.46 -8.05
C PHE A 78 6.36 4.07 -9.42
N TYR A 79 6.57 2.78 -9.67
CA TYR A 79 7.11 2.32 -10.95
C TYR A 79 6.08 2.31 -12.07
N LEU A 80 4.80 2.05 -11.77
CA LEU A 80 3.76 1.98 -12.79
C LEU A 80 3.24 3.36 -13.20
N PHE A 81 3.19 4.33 -12.28
CA PHE A 81 2.63 5.66 -12.54
C PHE A 81 3.68 6.77 -12.46
N LEU A 82 4.33 6.96 -11.32
CA LEU A 82 5.22 8.11 -11.13
C LEU A 82 6.44 8.07 -12.05
N THR A 83 7.02 6.89 -12.24
CA THR A 83 8.21 6.69 -13.08
C THR A 83 7.96 7.04 -14.55
N PRO A 84 6.93 6.51 -15.24
CA PRO A 84 6.65 6.92 -16.61
C PRO A 84 6.28 8.40 -16.70
N ILE A 85 5.53 8.96 -15.75
CA ILE A 85 5.23 10.39 -15.71
C ILE A 85 6.53 11.23 -15.60
N ALA A 86 7.48 10.81 -14.77
CA ALA A 86 8.77 11.48 -14.64
C ALA A 86 9.60 11.38 -15.94
N PHE A 87 9.58 10.25 -16.63
CA PHE A 87 10.22 10.12 -17.95
C PHE A 87 9.57 11.02 -19.00
N LEU A 88 8.24 11.08 -19.05
CA LEU A 88 7.52 12.01 -19.93
C LEU A 88 7.86 13.47 -19.60
N SER A 89 7.83 13.84 -18.32
CA SER A 89 8.22 15.18 -17.85
C SER A 89 9.67 15.51 -18.24
N ARG A 90 10.59 14.54 -18.18
CA ARG A 90 11.97 14.74 -18.62
C ARG A 90 12.13 14.84 -20.14
N ALA A 91 11.30 14.14 -20.90
CA ALA A 91 11.33 14.16 -22.36
C ALA A 91 10.69 15.43 -22.96
N PHE A 92 9.57 15.88 -22.37
CA PHE A 92 8.75 16.98 -22.89
C PHE A 92 8.84 18.27 -22.08
N GLY A 93 9.29 18.22 -20.84
CA GLY A 93 9.40 19.38 -19.94
C GLY A 93 10.74 20.09 -20.00
N ASP A 94 10.87 21.15 -19.20
CA ASP A 94 12.08 21.96 -19.13
C ASP A 94 13.31 21.13 -18.72
N LYS A 95 14.44 21.39 -19.39
CA LYS A 95 15.69 20.65 -19.14
C LYS A 95 16.36 21.04 -17.82
N ASN A 96 16.02 22.20 -17.24
CA ASN A 96 16.64 22.70 -16.01
C ASN A 96 15.67 23.51 -15.10
N PRO A 97 14.53 22.94 -14.68
CA PRO A 97 13.54 23.64 -13.88
C PRO A 97 14.11 24.08 -12.52
N LEU A 98 14.96 23.23 -11.94
CA LEU A 98 15.56 23.43 -10.62
C LEU A 98 16.89 24.20 -10.66
N SER A 99 17.38 24.62 -11.83
CA SER A 99 18.62 25.40 -11.98
C SER A 99 19.82 24.80 -11.22
N LEU A 100 19.93 23.46 -11.22
CA LEU A 100 20.88 22.73 -10.35
C LEU A 100 22.33 22.80 -10.82
N LYS A 101 22.58 23.30 -12.03
CA LYS A 101 23.91 23.57 -12.55
C LYS A 101 24.09 25.07 -12.74
N ASN A 102 25.22 25.58 -12.26
CA ASN A 102 25.61 26.97 -12.45
C ASN A 102 26.16 27.17 -13.86
N THR A 103 25.25 27.23 -14.83
CA THR A 103 25.55 27.43 -16.26
C THR A 103 25.37 28.89 -16.71
N LYS A 104 25.13 29.81 -15.77
CA LYS A 104 24.91 31.24 -16.05
C LYS A 104 25.92 32.07 -15.26
N ASP A 105 26.28 33.23 -15.80
CA ASP A 105 27.19 34.17 -15.12
C ASP A 105 26.57 34.82 -13.87
N SER A 106 25.25 34.69 -13.70
CA SER A 106 24.50 35.29 -12.61
C SER A 106 23.44 34.33 -12.06
N LEU A 107 23.23 34.38 -10.75
CA LEU A 107 22.17 33.64 -10.06
C LEU A 107 20.77 34.24 -10.31
N PHE A 108 20.70 35.44 -10.87
CA PHE A 108 19.44 36.10 -11.18
C PHE A 108 18.82 35.53 -12.47
N LYS A 109 17.51 35.27 -12.44
CA LYS A 109 16.73 34.98 -13.65
C LYS A 109 16.29 36.30 -14.27
N GLU A 110 16.75 36.59 -15.48
CA GLU A 110 16.19 37.69 -16.27
C GLU A 110 14.71 37.40 -16.56
N SER A 111 13.85 38.34 -16.18
CA SER A 111 12.41 38.28 -16.39
C SER A 111 12.03 39.46 -17.27
N ASN A 112 11.95 39.23 -18.58
CA ASN A 112 11.51 40.24 -19.54
C ASN A 112 9.97 40.29 -19.58
N LYS A 113 9.36 40.64 -18.45
CA LYS A 113 7.89 40.81 -18.36
C LYS A 113 7.52 42.17 -18.93
N GLU A 114 6.62 42.18 -19.90
CA GLU A 114 5.98 43.42 -20.34
C GLU A 114 4.97 43.86 -19.27
N PHE A 115 5.19 45.05 -18.71
CA PHE A 115 4.30 45.63 -17.71
C PHE A 115 3.17 46.37 -18.41
N ASP A 116 1.95 45.88 -18.24
CA ASP A 116 0.73 46.57 -18.68
C ASP A 116 0.06 47.31 -17.51
N LYS A 117 -0.80 48.30 -17.80
CA LYS A 117 -1.53 49.12 -16.83
C LYS A 117 -2.26 48.28 -15.77
N ALA A 118 -2.85 47.17 -16.19
CA ALA A 118 -3.53 46.22 -15.31
C ALA A 118 -2.60 45.59 -14.26
N SER A 119 -1.30 45.49 -14.53
CA SER A 119 -0.30 44.96 -13.60
C SER A 119 -0.07 45.88 -12.39
N PHE A 120 -0.46 47.16 -12.49
CA PHE A 120 -0.33 48.15 -11.42
C PHE A 120 -1.63 48.36 -10.63
N GLU A 121 -2.74 47.76 -11.05
CA GLU A 121 -4.02 47.90 -10.34
C GLU A 121 -4.07 47.10 -9.03
N LYS A 122 -3.29 46.02 -8.93
CA LYS A 122 -3.13 45.21 -7.71
C LYS A 122 -1.66 44.88 -7.47
N PRO A 123 -0.91 45.79 -6.83
CA PRO A 123 0.52 45.64 -6.60
C PRO A 123 0.90 44.69 -5.44
N TRP A 124 -0.08 44.12 -4.74
CA TRP A 124 0.10 43.14 -3.65
C TRP A 124 -0.25 41.71 -4.11
#